data_AF-A0A6P6WGH9-F1
#
_entry.id   AF-A0A6P6WGH9-F1
#
_cell.length_a   1.000
_cell.length_b   1.000
_cell.length_c   1.000
_cell.angle_alpha   90.00
_cell.angle_beta   90.00
_cell.angle_gamma   90.00
#
_symmetry.space_group_name_H-M   'P 1'
#
loop_
_entity.id
_entity.type
_entity.pdbx_description
1 polymer ?
#
loop_
_entity_poly.entity_id
_entity_poly.type
_entity_poly.pdbx_seq_one_letter_code
_entity_poly.pdbx_strand_id
1 'polypeptide(L)'
;MNNAKVYGVEDHIDFVVGDFFQLAPSLKGDVLFLSPPWGGPSYKMTKKFTLDSLKPKDGHSMFQVAQKITPHIIMYLPRNVDLLEVEQLSWLSSPPLDIEIEGNTVRGHLKAITVYFGDAAITQLCLPQTLSGAACKVCI
;
A
#
# COMPACT_ATOMS: atom_id res chain seq x y z
N MET A 1 -18.91 1.07 8.24
CA MET A 1 -19.65 0.18 7.31
C MET A 1 -20.62 0.91 6.38
N ASN A 2 -21.23 2.06 6.75
CA ASN A 2 -22.24 2.74 5.92
C ASN A 2 -21.80 3.08 4.48
N ASN A 3 -20.55 3.50 4.27
CA ASN A 3 -20.08 3.91 2.94
C ASN A 3 -20.09 2.74 1.94
N ALA A 4 -19.59 1.56 2.32
CA ALA A 4 -19.57 0.40 1.44
C ALA A 4 -20.99 -0.02 1.00
N LYS A 5 -21.99 0.22 1.86
CA LYS A 5 -23.39 -0.03 1.52
C LYS A 5 -23.93 0.88 0.43
N VAL A 6 -23.58 2.16 0.51
CA VAL A 6 -23.94 3.15 -0.53
C VAL A 6 -23.36 2.73 -1.89
N TYR A 7 -22.19 2.09 -1.90
CA TYR A 7 -21.56 1.57 -3.12
C TYR A 7 -21.96 0.13 -3.48
N GLY A 8 -22.77 -0.57 -2.67
CA GLY A 8 -23.26 -1.93 -2.94
C GLY A 8 -22.18 -3.02 -2.93
N VAL A 9 -21.07 -2.81 -2.22
CA VAL A 9 -19.91 -3.73 -2.17
C VAL A 9 -19.64 -4.31 -0.78
N GLU A 10 -20.57 -4.12 0.17
CA GLU A 10 -20.39 -4.53 1.57
C GLU A 10 -20.13 -6.03 1.74
N ASP A 11 -20.70 -6.88 0.89
CA ASP A 11 -20.56 -8.34 0.95
C ASP A 11 -19.17 -8.83 0.52
N HIS A 12 -18.33 -7.94 -0.02
CA HIS A 12 -16.95 -8.22 -0.42
C HIS A 12 -15.91 -7.74 0.61
N ILE A 13 -16.36 -7.13 1.72
CA ILE A 13 -15.47 -6.47 2.69
C ILE A 13 -15.71 -7.02 4.09
N ASP A 14 -14.64 -7.55 4.69
CA ASP A 14 -14.60 -7.86 6.11
C ASP A 14 -13.97 -6.67 6.85
N PHE A 15 -14.76 -5.93 7.63
CA PHE A 15 -14.26 -4.77 8.38
C PHE A 15 -13.67 -5.19 9.72
N VAL A 16 -12.44 -4.76 10.00
CA VAL A 16 -11.75 -5.07 11.26
C VAL A 16 -11.28 -3.79 11.93
N VAL A 17 -11.86 -3.50 13.10
CA VAL A 17 -11.40 -2.36 13.92
C VAL A 17 -10.26 -2.83 14.82
N GLY A 18 -9.05 -2.36 14.55
CA GLY A 18 -7.90 -2.62 15.41
C GLY A 18 -6.61 -1.99 14.91
N ASP A 19 -5.54 -2.21 15.67
CA ASP A 19 -4.19 -1.78 15.31
C ASP A 19 -3.58 -2.79 14.33
N PHE A 20 -3.28 -2.34 13.11
CA PHE A 20 -2.66 -3.16 12.08
C PHE A 20 -1.41 -3.89 12.58
N PHE A 21 -0.56 -3.25 13.40
CA PHE A 21 0.67 -3.88 13.88
C PHE A 21 0.42 -5.04 14.84
N GLN A 22 -0.71 -5.03 15.55
CA GLN A 22 -1.14 -6.12 16.43
C GLN A 22 -1.86 -7.22 15.65
N LEU A 23 -2.62 -6.86 14.62
CA LEU A 23 -3.41 -7.78 13.82
C LEU A 23 -2.58 -8.50 12.74
N ALA A 24 -1.57 -7.85 12.18
CA ALA A 24 -0.77 -8.34 11.06
C ALA A 24 -0.31 -9.80 11.17
N PRO A 25 0.17 -10.32 12.32
CA PRO A 25 0.55 -11.73 12.44
C PRO A 25 -0.57 -12.75 12.20
N SER A 26 -1.84 -12.33 12.30
CA SER A 26 -3.02 -13.18 12.10
C SER A 26 -3.66 -13.01 10.72
N LEU A 27 -3.27 -11.98 9.97
CA LEU A 27 -3.81 -11.68 8.65
C LEU A 27 -3.17 -12.56 7.58
N LYS A 28 -3.95 -12.87 6.55
CA LYS A 28 -3.51 -13.53 5.32
C LYS A 28 -4.20 -12.87 4.14
N GLY A 29 -3.47 -12.70 3.04
CA GLY A 29 -4.00 -12.14 1.81
C GLY A 29 -2.96 -12.19 0.72
N ASP A 30 -3.42 -12.20 -0.53
CA ASP A 30 -2.52 -12.26 -1.69
C ASP A 30 -1.82 -10.91 -1.88
N VAL A 31 -2.51 -9.80 -1.66
CA VAL A 31 -1.99 -8.44 -1.84
C VAL A 31 -2.28 -7.61 -0.59
N LEU A 32 -1.34 -6.75 -0.20
CA LEU A 32 -1.52 -5.80 0.90
C LEU A 32 -1.43 -4.35 0.40
N PHE A 33 -2.49 -3.57 0.66
CA PHE A 33 -2.50 -2.14 0.38
C PHE A 33 -2.28 -1.32 1.67
N LEU A 34 -1.26 -0.47 1.68
CA LEU A 34 -0.86 0.37 2.80
C LEU A 34 -1.10 1.85 2.47
N SER A 35 -1.99 2.48 3.23
CA SER A 35 -2.21 3.93 3.20
C SER A 35 -2.11 4.52 4.61
N PRO A 36 -0.89 4.56 5.19
CA PRO A 36 -0.70 5.08 6.53
C PRO A 36 -0.98 6.59 6.61
N PRO A 37 -1.27 7.14 7.80
CA PRO A 37 -1.46 8.57 7.96
C PRO A 37 -0.15 9.34 7.67
N TRP A 38 -0.26 10.39 6.85
CA TRP A 38 0.88 11.23 6.45
C TRP A 38 1.09 12.46 7.35
N GLY A 39 0.37 12.57 8.46
CA GLY A 39 0.38 13.76 9.32
C GLY A 39 -0.57 14.88 8.86
N GLY A 40 -1.49 14.61 7.93
CA GLY A 40 -2.46 15.59 7.45
C GLY A 40 -1.86 16.61 6.48
N PRO A 41 -2.56 17.71 6.14
CA PRO A 41 -2.11 18.65 5.09
C PRO A 41 -0.72 19.26 5.28
N SER A 42 -0.19 19.25 6.51
CA SER A 42 1.15 19.74 6.86
C SER A 42 2.29 18.92 6.22
N TYR A 43 2.07 17.70 5.73
CA TYR A 43 3.09 16.93 4.99
C TYR A 43 3.69 17.73 3.81
N LYS A 44 2.91 18.67 3.27
CA LYS A 44 3.29 19.54 2.14
C LYS A 44 4.31 20.61 2.52
N MET A 45 4.49 20.88 3.82
CA MET A 45 5.41 21.91 4.31
C MET A 45 6.87 21.46 4.23
N THR A 46 7.11 20.14 4.25
CA THR A 46 8.45 19.58 4.09
C THR A 46 8.77 19.39 2.62
N LYS A 47 9.97 19.78 2.18
CA LYS A 47 10.41 19.58 0.80
C LYS A 47 10.53 18.08 0.43
N LYS A 48 11.00 17.27 1.39
CA LYS A 48 11.23 15.83 1.24
C LYS A 48 10.59 15.10 2.42
N PHE A 49 9.61 14.25 2.15
CA PHE A 49 8.93 13.45 3.16
C PHE A 49 9.66 12.12 3.33
N THR A 50 10.19 11.85 4.52
CA THR A 50 10.92 10.60 4.81
C THR A 50 9.98 9.55 5.37
N LEU A 51 10.32 8.27 5.21
CA LEU A 51 9.55 7.14 5.74
C LEU A 51 9.46 7.15 7.27
N ASP A 52 10.43 7.75 7.96
CA ASP A 52 10.40 7.96 9.42
C ASP A 52 9.28 8.90 9.89
N SER A 53 8.78 9.74 8.97
CA SER A 53 7.67 10.67 9.24
C SER A 53 6.33 9.96 9.34
N LEU A 54 6.23 8.71 8.85
CA LEU A 54 5.03 7.89 8.99
C LEU A 54 4.75 7.57 10.45
N LYS A 55 3.45 7.44 10.76
CA LYS A 55 2.93 7.08 12.09
C LYS A 55 1.87 5.99 11.92
N PRO A 56 1.61 5.17 12.95
CA PRO A 56 2.23 5.16 14.29
C PRO A 56 3.65 4.58 14.33
N LYS A 57 4.09 3.88 13.28
CA LYS A 57 5.46 3.40 13.08
C LYS A 57 6.04 3.96 11.79
N ASP A 58 7.36 3.98 11.70
CA ASP A 58 8.08 4.36 10.48
C ASP A 58 7.79 3.39 9.33
N GLY A 59 8.04 3.85 8.10
CA GLY A 59 7.78 3.08 6.89
C GLY A 59 8.59 1.79 6.79
N HIS A 60 9.80 1.73 7.33
CA HIS A 60 10.63 0.52 7.27
C HIS A 60 10.04 -0.59 8.15
N SER A 61 9.73 -0.27 9.40
CA SER A 61 9.07 -1.19 10.34
C SER A 61 7.72 -1.66 9.80
N MET A 62 6.95 -0.76 9.19
CA MET A 62 5.66 -1.07 8.57
C MET A 62 5.81 -2.03 7.39
N PHE A 63 6.78 -1.78 6.51
CA PHE A 63 7.06 -2.64 5.37
C PHE A 63 7.50 -4.04 5.80
N GLN A 64 8.37 -4.15 6.81
CA GLN A 64 8.80 -5.44 7.36
C GLN A 64 7.66 -6.25 7.97
N VAL A 65 6.69 -5.58 8.61
CA VAL A 65 5.48 -6.25 9.12
C VAL A 65 4.60 -6.71 7.96
N ALA A 66 4.44 -5.87 6.92
CA ALA A 66 3.70 -6.21 5.71
C ALA A 66 4.28 -7.42 4.95
N GLN A 67 5.61 -7.51 4.83
CA GLN A 67 6.31 -8.62 4.18
C GLN A 67 6.04 -9.98 4.84
N LYS A 68 5.68 -10.00 6.12
CA LYS A 68 5.30 -11.25 6.81
C LYS A 68 3.92 -11.77 6.38
N ILE A 69 3.10 -10.92 5.76
CA ILE A 69 1.77 -11.28 5.25
C ILE A 69 1.89 -11.72 3.78
N THR A 70 2.53 -10.90 2.93
CA THR A 70 2.70 -11.16 1.50
C THR A 70 3.88 -10.35 0.92
N PRO A 71 4.57 -10.85 -0.12
CA PRO A 71 5.54 -10.04 -0.88
C PRO A 71 4.89 -9.01 -1.82
N HIS A 72 3.57 -9.12 -2.10
CA HIS A 72 2.85 -8.24 -3.02
C HIS A 72 2.25 -7.05 -2.26
N ILE A 73 3.03 -5.98 -2.13
CA ILE A 73 2.69 -4.83 -1.29
C ILE A 73 2.48 -3.59 -2.18
N ILE A 74 1.45 -2.82 -1.90
CA ILE A 74 1.16 -1.54 -2.56
C ILE A 74 1.18 -0.46 -1.48
N MET A 75 2.01 0.56 -1.65
CA MET A 75 2.10 1.70 -0.73
C MET A 75 1.61 2.98 -1.39
N TYR A 76 0.64 3.65 -0.78
CA TYR A 76 0.16 4.97 -1.20
C TYR A 76 0.80 6.06 -0.33
N LEU A 77 1.66 6.88 -0.94
CA LEU A 77 2.59 7.78 -0.26
C LEU A 77 2.44 9.25 -0.72
N PRO A 78 2.88 10.23 0.09
CA PRO A 78 2.88 11.64 -0.30
C PRO A 78 3.69 11.89 -1.58
N ARG A 79 3.23 12.83 -2.42
CA ARG A 79 3.92 13.21 -3.67
C ARG A 79 5.37 13.69 -3.51
N ASN A 80 5.76 14.09 -2.30
CA ASN A 80 7.08 14.60 -1.95
C ASN A 80 7.91 13.57 -1.16
N VAL A 81 7.52 12.28 -1.18
CA VAL A 81 8.27 11.21 -0.53
C VAL A 81 9.69 11.07 -1.09
N ASP A 82 10.63 10.71 -0.24
CA ASP A 82 11.99 10.36 -0.63
C ASP A 82 12.00 9.04 -1.40
N LEU A 83 12.03 9.11 -2.73
CA LEU A 83 12.01 7.92 -3.58
C LEU A 83 13.21 6.99 -3.33
N LEU A 84 14.35 7.52 -2.89
CA LEU A 84 15.51 6.69 -2.58
C LEU A 84 15.26 5.80 -1.35
N GLU A 85 14.63 6.34 -0.30
CA GLU A 85 14.24 5.53 0.87
C GLU A 85 13.20 4.48 0.48
N VAL A 86 12.29 4.81 -0.43
CA VAL A 86 11.26 3.88 -0.91
C VAL A 86 11.87 2.75 -1.74
N GLU A 87 12.81 3.04 -2.63
CA GLU A 87 13.56 2.03 -3.39
C GLU A 87 14.33 1.09 -2.46
N GLN A 88 14.94 1.62 -1.39
CA GLN A 88 15.67 0.83 -0.40
C GLN A 88 14.79 -0.19 0.34
N LEU A 89 13.48 0.05 0.45
CA LEU A 89 12.58 -0.94 1.05
C LEU A 89 12.60 -2.27 0.31
N SER A 90 12.76 -2.27 -1.01
CA SER A 90 12.75 -3.51 -1.78
C SER A 90 13.91 -4.45 -1.42
N TRP A 91 15.00 -3.89 -0.90
CA TRP A 91 16.23 -4.56 -0.50
C TRP A 91 16.12 -5.22 0.87
N LEU A 92 15.03 -4.96 1.61
CA LEU A 92 14.73 -5.61 2.88
C LEU A 92 14.24 -7.06 2.69
N SER A 93 13.87 -7.44 1.46
CA SER A 93 13.62 -8.83 1.06
C SER A 93 14.90 -9.53 0.56
N SER A 94 14.91 -10.86 0.65
CA SER A 94 15.90 -11.70 -0.02
C SER A 94 15.17 -12.81 -0.81
N PRO A 95 15.20 -12.78 -2.16
CA PRO A 95 15.82 -11.75 -3.01
C PRO A 95 15.11 -10.38 -2.91
N PRO A 96 15.74 -9.27 -3.31
CA PRO A 96 15.09 -7.97 -3.37
C PRO A 96 13.80 -8.02 -4.21
N LEU A 97 12.79 -7.26 -3.81
CA LEU A 97 11.52 -7.19 -4.55
C LEU A 97 11.66 -6.28 -5.77
N ASP A 98 10.96 -6.65 -6.85
CA ASP A 98 10.71 -5.73 -7.96
C ASP A 98 9.86 -4.55 -7.49
N ILE A 99 10.06 -3.38 -8.10
CA ILE A 99 9.40 -2.13 -7.72
C ILE A 99 8.91 -1.38 -8.96
N GLU A 100 7.65 -0.95 -8.92
CA GLU A 100 7.06 0.00 -9.88
C GLU A 100 6.56 1.24 -9.13
N ILE A 101 6.85 2.43 -9.65
CA ILE A 101 6.51 3.72 -9.02
C ILE A 101 5.60 4.50 -9.97
N GLU A 102 4.38 4.76 -9.54
CA GLU A 102 3.35 5.47 -10.30
C GLU A 102 3.00 6.82 -9.65
N GLY A 103 2.96 7.89 -10.48
CA GLY A 103 2.54 9.22 -10.04
C GLY A 103 1.05 9.48 -10.21
N ASN A 104 0.31 9.65 -9.11
CA ASN A 104 -1.13 9.94 -9.15
C ASN A 104 -1.40 11.41 -9.42
N THR A 105 -1.92 11.75 -10.60
CA THR A 105 -2.16 13.13 -11.03
C THR A 105 -3.66 13.42 -11.16
N VAL A 106 -4.11 14.51 -10.54
CA VAL A 106 -5.50 14.97 -10.64
C VAL A 106 -5.51 16.41 -11.15
N ARG A 107 -6.16 16.63 -12.30
CA ARG A 107 -6.22 17.93 -12.99
C ARG A 107 -4.83 18.54 -13.23
N GLY A 108 -3.89 17.72 -13.71
CA GLY A 108 -2.52 18.16 -13.99
C GLY A 108 -1.64 18.38 -12.75
N HIS A 109 -2.15 18.14 -11.55
CA HIS A 109 -1.37 18.27 -10.31
C HIS A 109 -1.09 16.91 -9.69
N LEU A 110 0.19 16.57 -9.53
CA LEU A 110 0.62 15.39 -8.78
C LEU A 110 0.08 15.47 -7.35
N LYS A 111 -0.59 14.41 -6.89
CA LYS A 111 -1.22 14.32 -5.57
C LYS A 111 -0.48 13.38 -4.64
N ALA A 112 -0.04 12.24 -5.16
CA ALA A 112 0.57 11.16 -4.40
C ALA A 112 1.44 10.29 -5.32
N ILE A 113 2.24 9.42 -4.72
CA ILE A 113 2.94 8.32 -5.39
C ILE A 113 2.31 7.01 -4.93
N THR A 114 2.04 6.08 -5.85
CA THR A 114 1.75 4.69 -5.54
C THR A 114 2.97 3.87 -5.87
N VAL A 115 3.42 3.02 -4.95
CA VAL A 115 4.54 2.11 -5.17
C VAL A 115 4.07 0.68 -5.04
N TYR A 116 4.37 -0.12 -6.04
CA TYR A 116 4.04 -1.54 -6.11
C TYR A 116 5.32 -2.35 -5.90
N PHE A 117 5.26 -3.36 -5.03
CA PHE A 117 6.39 -4.24 -4.70
C PHE A 117 6.05 -5.70 -5.02
N GLY A 118 7.05 -6.46 -5.48
CA GLY A 118 6.89 -7.86 -5.90
C GLY A 118 6.05 -7.96 -7.17
N ASP A 119 5.35 -9.07 -7.41
CA ASP A 119 4.54 -9.23 -8.63
C ASP A 119 3.35 -8.25 -8.73
N ALA A 120 3.05 -7.48 -7.68
CA ALA A 120 2.15 -6.34 -7.79
C ALA A 120 2.72 -5.25 -8.74
N ALA A 121 4.04 -5.23 -8.93
CA ALA A 121 4.75 -4.38 -9.89
C ALA A 121 4.62 -4.87 -11.35
N ILE A 122 3.80 -5.88 -11.62
CA ILE A 122 3.53 -6.36 -12.98
C ILE A 122 2.05 -6.11 -13.30
N THR A 123 1.73 -4.94 -13.85
CA THR A 123 0.48 -4.74 -14.58
C THR A 123 0.59 -3.75 -15.73
N GLN A 124 1.58 -3.92 -16.61
CA GLN A 124 1.55 -3.29 -17.93
C GLN A 124 1.60 -4.26 -19.13
N LEU A 125 1.86 -5.57 -18.97
CA LEU A 125 1.78 -6.52 -20.09
C LEU A 125 1.26 -7.89 -19.63
N CYS A 126 0.24 -8.40 -20.33
CA CYS A 126 -0.45 -9.69 -20.16
C CYS A 126 -1.61 -9.74 -19.14
N LEU A 127 -2.79 -9.26 -19.55
CA LEU A 127 -4.04 -9.89 -19.12
C LEU A 127 -4.40 -11.01 -20.11
N PRO A 128 -4.37 -12.30 -19.73
CA PRO A 128 -5.37 -13.25 -20.18
C PRO A 128 -6.59 -13.08 -19.27
N GLN A 129 -7.71 -12.68 -19.87
CA GLN A 129 -9.02 -12.80 -19.24
C GLN A 129 -9.25 -14.27 -18.90
N THR A 130 -9.13 -14.66 -17.63
CA THR A 130 -9.95 -15.67 -16.94
C THR A 130 -9.33 -16.03 -15.59
N LEU A 131 -9.83 -15.43 -14.51
CA LEU A 131 -9.93 -16.11 -13.22
C LEU A 131 -11.35 -15.91 -12.71
N SER A 132 -12.22 -16.81 -13.15
CA SER A 132 -13.54 -17.01 -12.56
C SER A 132 -13.35 -17.76 -11.23
N GLY A 133 -13.71 -17.14 -10.11
CA GLY A 133 -14.11 -17.88 -8.91
C GLY A 133 -13.39 -17.61 -7.59
N ALA A 134 -12.39 -16.72 -7.52
CA ALA A 134 -11.85 -16.30 -6.22
C ALA A 134 -12.60 -15.05 -5.74
N ALA A 135 -13.40 -15.18 -4.67
CA ALA A 135 -13.94 -14.02 -3.98
C ALA A 135 -12.78 -13.27 -3.32
N CYS A 136 -12.34 -12.17 -3.95
CA CYS A 136 -11.37 -11.26 -3.34
C CYS A 136 -12.07 -10.57 -2.17
N LYS A 137 -11.81 -11.06 -0.96
CA LYS A 137 -12.26 -10.43 0.27
C LYS A 137 -11.24 -9.37 0.65
N VAL A 138 -11.67 -8.12 0.69
CA VAL A 138 -10.83 -7.01 1.13
C VAL A 138 -11.02 -6.83 2.64
N CYS A 139 -9.94 -6.94 3.41
CA CYS A 139 -9.95 -6.52 4.81
C CYS A 139 -9.62 -5.04 4.89
N ILE A 140 -10.52 -4.24 5.47
CA ILE A 140 -10.36 -2.79 5.68
C ILE A 140 -10.45 -2.47 7.17
#